data_AF-A0A7W8ZNP3-F1
#
_entry.id   AF-A0A7W8ZNP3-F1
#
_cell.length_a   1.000
_cell.length_b   1.000
_cell.length_c   1.000
_cell.angle_alpha   90.00
_cell.angle_beta   90.00
_cell.angle_gamma   90.00
#
_symmetry.space_group_name_H-M   'P 1'
#
loop_
_entity.id
_entity.type
_entity.pdbx_description
1 polymer ?
#
loop_
_entity_poly.entity_id
_entity_poly.type
_entity_poly.pdbx_seq_one_letter_code
_entity_poly.pdbx_strand_id
1 'polypeptide(L)'
;MTEKVLGVILGGGQGSRLSPLTQTRSKPAVPIAGKYRLVDIPISNCLNSGIHRMFVLTQFNSASLNKHIKNTYHFSHFSDAFVDILAAEQTPDNPTWFQGTADAVRQTMHHLLQHDFEYVLILSGDQLYQMDFNEMLNAHEQSGAEVTLATIPSTAKDATGFGILKANEENIITSFIEKPSTEQLVDWASDTGPEMQAEGRNYLASMGIYVFNRDLLVRIFAENPDEKDFGKEIIPRVLQNQRVLSFQYEGYWTDIGNICSFFEANLGLTDDIPKFNLFDSNQSIFTRPRMLPPTKILSTSLVKAVIAEGCILNADLIKHSVIGIRSRIGNGTSVENAYIMGSDRYQTLSEIAEENAAGRPLIGIGDRCKIYNAIVDKNCKIGNDVTINGGEHLEDGDYEFYAVKDGIVVIKKDAVIVDGTVIG
;
A
#
# COMPACT_ATOMS: atom_id res chain seq x y z
N MET A 1 -8.96 26.07 3.33
CA MET A 1 -8.05 25.32 4.21
C MET A 1 -7.06 24.47 3.42
N THR A 2 -7.51 23.67 2.44
CA THR A 2 -6.64 22.69 1.75
C THR A 2 -5.49 23.29 0.93
N GLU A 3 -5.62 24.52 0.43
CA GLU A 3 -4.51 25.27 -0.20
C GLU A 3 -3.37 25.60 0.77
N LYS A 4 -3.55 25.43 2.08
CA LYS A 4 -2.51 25.62 3.10
C LYS A 4 -1.79 24.33 3.45
N VAL A 5 -2.20 23.19 2.90
CA VAL A 5 -1.66 21.87 3.23
C VAL A 5 -0.72 21.41 2.12
N LEU A 6 0.41 20.82 2.52
CA LEU A 6 1.31 20.10 1.65
C LEU A 6 1.33 18.63 2.06
N GLY A 7 0.95 17.73 1.15
CA GLY A 7 1.00 16.28 1.38
C GLY A 7 2.41 15.74 1.16
N VAL A 8 2.88 14.88 2.07
CA VAL A 8 4.16 14.19 1.97
C VAL A 8 3.92 12.70 2.19
N ILE A 9 3.99 11.93 1.11
CA ILE A 9 3.74 10.50 1.10
C ILE A 9 5.06 9.76 1.19
N LEU A 10 5.26 9.03 2.29
CA LEU A 10 6.43 8.21 2.54
C LEU A 10 6.28 6.89 1.79
N GLY A 11 6.99 6.77 0.66
CA GLY A 11 6.98 5.56 -0.15
C GLY A 11 7.73 4.36 0.44
N GLY A 12 8.32 4.53 1.62
CA GLY A 12 9.06 3.50 2.33
C GLY A 12 10.46 3.22 1.75
N GLY A 13 11.24 2.46 2.52
CA GLY A 13 12.59 2.00 2.13
C GLY A 13 12.58 0.79 1.19
N GLN A 14 13.54 -0.12 1.35
CA GLN A 14 13.74 -1.27 0.46
C GLN A 14 12.52 -2.23 0.35
N GLY A 15 11.59 -2.19 1.31
CA GLY A 15 10.34 -2.96 1.23
C GLY A 15 10.52 -4.46 1.40
N SER A 16 11.50 -4.89 2.21
CA SER A 16 11.86 -6.31 2.41
C SER A 16 10.70 -7.20 2.89
N ARG A 17 9.78 -6.66 3.71
CA ARG A 17 8.58 -7.37 4.21
C ARG A 17 7.59 -7.78 3.09
N LEU A 18 7.61 -7.09 1.94
CA LEU A 18 6.83 -7.44 0.75
C LEU A 18 7.65 -8.15 -0.32
N SER A 19 8.88 -8.57 -0.02
CA SER A 19 9.63 -9.42 -0.94
C SER A 19 8.85 -10.71 -1.22
N PRO A 20 8.73 -11.16 -2.49
CA PRO A 20 9.48 -10.71 -3.66
C PRO A 20 8.82 -9.59 -4.49
N LEU A 21 7.64 -9.10 -4.10
CA LEU A 21 6.87 -8.10 -4.88
C LEU A 21 7.59 -6.75 -5.05
N THR A 22 8.58 -6.47 -4.20
CA THR A 22 9.40 -5.25 -4.19
C THR A 22 10.81 -5.44 -4.79
N GLN A 23 11.15 -6.63 -5.30
CA GLN A 23 12.50 -6.90 -5.85
C GLN A 23 12.86 -5.98 -7.03
N THR A 24 11.90 -5.73 -7.93
CA THR A 24 12.12 -4.97 -9.18
C THR A 24 11.30 -3.68 -9.26
N ARG A 25 10.62 -3.29 -8.18
CA ARG A 25 9.77 -2.08 -8.12
C ARG A 25 9.80 -1.47 -6.73
N SER A 26 9.55 -0.16 -6.64
CA SER A 26 9.34 0.50 -5.35
C SER A 26 8.06 -0.03 -4.68
N LYS A 27 8.04 -0.02 -3.34
CA LYS A 27 6.86 -0.42 -2.56
C LYS A 27 5.57 0.28 -3.02
N PRO A 28 5.53 1.61 -3.25
CA PRO A 28 4.30 2.29 -3.66
C PRO A 28 3.81 1.88 -5.06
N ALA A 29 4.69 1.26 -5.87
CA ALA A 29 4.36 0.79 -7.20
C ALA A 29 3.80 -0.65 -7.22
N VAL A 30 3.71 -1.34 -6.08
CA VAL A 30 3.13 -2.69 -5.98
C VAL A 30 1.65 -2.65 -6.41
N PRO A 31 1.22 -3.51 -7.34
CA PRO A 31 -0.19 -3.59 -7.75
C PRO A 31 -1.11 -4.03 -6.61
N ILE A 32 -2.33 -3.49 -6.57
CA ILE A 32 -3.38 -3.87 -5.62
C ILE A 32 -4.74 -3.82 -6.32
N ALA A 33 -5.70 -4.60 -5.83
CA ALA A 33 -7.11 -4.57 -6.24
C ALA A 33 -7.28 -4.72 -7.76
N GLY A 34 -6.39 -5.51 -8.38
CA GLY A 34 -6.40 -5.83 -9.81
C GLY A 34 -5.93 -4.71 -10.76
N LYS A 35 -6.21 -3.43 -10.49
CA LYS A 35 -5.88 -2.33 -11.43
C LYS A 35 -5.12 -1.13 -10.83
N TYR A 36 -5.06 -1.05 -9.50
CA TYR A 36 -4.48 0.05 -8.74
C TYR A 36 -3.03 -0.24 -8.35
N ARG A 37 -2.39 0.75 -7.73
CA ARG A 37 -1.11 0.63 -7.03
C ARG A 37 -1.23 1.17 -5.61
N LEU A 38 -0.35 0.73 -4.70
CA LEU A 38 -0.40 1.17 -3.30
C LEU A 38 -0.40 2.70 -3.14
N VAL A 39 0.40 3.40 -3.95
CA VAL A 39 0.45 4.88 -3.93
C VAL A 39 -0.88 5.55 -4.27
N ASP A 40 -1.76 4.86 -4.99
CA ASP A 40 -3.04 5.41 -5.42
C ASP A 40 -3.95 5.71 -4.21
N ILE A 41 -3.81 4.96 -3.10
CA ILE A 41 -4.62 5.11 -1.90
C ILE A 41 -4.40 6.48 -1.23
N PRO A 42 -3.18 6.81 -0.74
CA PRO A 42 -2.96 8.10 -0.09
C PRO A 42 -3.16 9.28 -1.04
N ILE A 43 -2.79 9.16 -2.32
CA ILE A 43 -3.02 10.24 -3.29
C ILE A 43 -4.53 10.47 -3.48
N SER A 44 -5.32 9.41 -3.63
CA SER A 44 -6.76 9.56 -3.81
C SER A 44 -7.43 10.14 -2.57
N ASN A 45 -7.01 9.74 -1.37
CA ASN A 45 -7.52 10.32 -0.12
C ASN A 45 -7.17 11.82 -0.05
N CYS A 46 -5.96 12.23 -0.43
CA CYS A 46 -5.61 13.65 -0.54
C CYS A 46 -6.50 14.39 -1.55
N LEU A 47 -6.64 13.87 -2.76
CA LEU A 47 -7.44 14.48 -3.83
C LEU A 47 -8.92 14.60 -3.44
N ASN A 48 -9.51 13.55 -2.87
CA ASN A 48 -10.88 13.55 -2.37
C ASN A 48 -11.06 14.54 -1.21
N SER A 49 -10.00 14.77 -0.43
CA SER A 49 -9.96 15.79 0.62
C SER A 49 -9.62 17.19 0.11
N GLY A 50 -9.46 17.40 -1.21
CA GLY A 50 -9.11 18.70 -1.81
C GLY A 50 -7.65 19.13 -1.63
N ILE A 51 -6.76 18.23 -1.21
CA ILE A 51 -5.31 18.44 -1.09
C ILE A 51 -4.67 18.03 -2.42
N HIS A 52 -4.20 19.03 -3.18
CA HIS A 52 -3.73 18.82 -4.55
C HIS A 52 -2.21 18.96 -4.74
N ARG A 53 -1.46 19.31 -3.69
CA ARG A 53 0.00 19.49 -3.71
C ARG A 53 0.64 18.41 -2.87
N MET A 54 1.34 17.48 -3.52
CA MET A 54 1.85 16.28 -2.88
C MET A 54 3.25 15.94 -3.37
N PHE A 55 4.13 15.61 -2.44
CA PHE A 55 5.40 14.94 -2.71
C PHE A 55 5.31 13.46 -2.34
N VAL A 56 5.79 12.59 -3.23
CA VAL A 56 5.94 11.15 -2.98
C VAL A 56 7.42 10.86 -2.82
N LEU A 57 7.85 10.56 -1.59
CA LEU A 57 9.25 10.26 -1.28
C LEU A 57 9.55 8.80 -1.61
N THR A 58 10.61 8.53 -2.37
CA THR A 58 11.00 7.16 -2.72
C THR A 58 12.52 7.00 -2.78
N GLN A 59 13.03 5.80 -2.46
CA GLN A 59 14.46 5.57 -2.39
C GLN A 59 14.97 4.61 -3.49
N PHE A 60 14.17 3.61 -3.87
CA PHE A 60 14.62 2.51 -4.75
C PHE A 60 13.62 2.23 -5.87
N ASN A 61 14.09 1.71 -7.01
CA ASN A 61 13.26 1.14 -8.07
C ASN A 61 12.09 2.05 -8.56
N SER A 62 12.36 3.34 -8.74
CA SER A 62 11.35 4.39 -8.96
C SER A 62 10.81 4.49 -10.38
N ALA A 63 11.43 3.88 -11.39
CA ALA A 63 11.04 4.08 -12.80
C ALA A 63 9.57 3.73 -13.09
N SER A 64 9.08 2.61 -12.55
CA SER A 64 7.67 2.22 -12.68
C SER A 64 6.74 3.20 -11.98
N LEU A 65 7.14 3.73 -10.81
CA LEU A 65 6.38 4.71 -10.04
C LEU A 65 6.32 6.05 -10.78
N ASN A 66 7.46 6.57 -11.25
CA ASN A 66 7.57 7.78 -12.06
C ASN A 66 6.65 7.73 -13.27
N LYS A 67 6.70 6.63 -14.02
CA LYS A 67 5.82 6.45 -15.18
C LYS A 67 4.34 6.43 -14.78
N HIS A 68 3.99 5.87 -13.63
CA HIS A 68 2.61 5.80 -13.19
C HIS A 68 2.08 7.15 -12.75
N ILE A 69 2.79 7.85 -11.86
CA ILE A 69 2.38 9.19 -11.39
C ILE A 69 2.25 10.14 -12.59
N LYS A 70 3.29 10.23 -13.44
CA LYS A 70 3.29 11.09 -14.63
C LYS A 70 2.10 10.85 -15.56
N ASN A 71 1.66 9.60 -15.72
CA ASN A 71 0.58 9.26 -16.65
C ASN A 71 -0.79 9.16 -15.98
N THR A 72 -0.91 9.47 -14.68
CA THR A 72 -2.16 9.32 -13.93
C THR A 72 -2.66 10.68 -13.46
N TYR A 73 -1.84 11.39 -12.70
CA TYR A 73 -2.24 12.60 -12.00
C TYR A 73 -1.83 13.82 -12.83
N HIS A 74 -2.75 14.25 -13.70
CA HIS A 74 -2.57 15.43 -14.53
C HIS A 74 -3.46 16.55 -14.00
N PHE A 75 -2.87 17.69 -13.69
CA PHE A 75 -3.57 18.88 -13.25
C PHE A 75 -3.66 19.91 -14.36
N SER A 76 -4.53 20.91 -14.17
CA SER A 76 -4.63 22.04 -15.09
C SER A 76 -3.32 22.81 -15.15
N HIS A 77 -2.92 23.28 -16.34
CA HIS A 77 -1.70 24.10 -16.54
C HIS A 77 -1.73 25.43 -15.76
N PHE A 78 -2.91 25.88 -15.35
CA PHE A 78 -3.11 27.12 -14.59
C PHE A 78 -3.31 26.87 -13.09
N SER A 79 -2.96 25.68 -12.60
CA SER A 79 -3.07 25.29 -11.19
C SER A 79 -1.68 25.04 -10.61
N ASP A 80 -1.49 25.40 -9.35
CA ASP A 80 -0.30 25.05 -8.56
C ASP A 80 -0.35 23.60 -8.01
N ALA A 81 -1.32 22.80 -8.44
CA ALA A 81 -1.47 21.39 -8.04
C ALA A 81 -0.41 20.51 -8.70
N PHE A 82 0.15 19.57 -7.93
CA PHE A 82 1.15 18.63 -8.41
C PHE A 82 1.17 17.35 -7.56
N VAL A 83 1.62 16.28 -8.19
CA VAL A 83 2.06 15.05 -7.52
C VAL A 83 3.44 14.74 -8.06
N ASP A 84 4.46 15.12 -7.29
CA ASP A 84 5.85 15.00 -7.71
C ASP A 84 6.58 13.96 -6.88
N ILE A 85 7.53 13.27 -7.49
CA ILE A 85 8.33 12.25 -6.82
C ILE A 85 9.66 12.87 -6.46
N LEU A 86 10.00 12.83 -5.16
CA LEU A 86 11.33 13.16 -4.68
C LEU A 86 12.05 11.85 -4.39
N ALA A 87 13.00 11.52 -5.25
CA ALA A 87 13.90 10.41 -5.01
C ALA A 87 14.93 10.81 -3.94
N ALA A 88 15.43 9.85 -3.17
CA ALA A 88 16.62 10.09 -2.36
C ALA A 88 17.78 10.51 -3.26
N GLU A 89 18.34 11.68 -2.99
CA GLU A 89 19.50 12.23 -3.71
C GLU A 89 20.71 12.23 -2.79
N GLN A 90 21.88 11.88 -3.34
CA GLN A 90 23.15 12.12 -2.66
C GLN A 90 23.61 13.52 -3.03
N THR A 91 23.74 14.40 -2.03
CA THR A 91 24.30 15.74 -2.21
C THR A 91 25.73 15.76 -1.66
N PRO A 92 26.59 16.73 -2.07
CA PRO A 92 27.92 16.87 -1.49
C PRO A 92 27.93 16.97 0.05
N ASP A 93 26.88 17.58 0.61
CA ASP A 93 26.70 17.76 2.06
C ASP A 93 25.99 16.58 2.73
N ASN A 94 25.35 15.69 1.97
CA ASN A 94 24.72 14.47 2.48
C ASN A 94 24.88 13.29 1.51
N PRO A 95 25.95 12.49 1.67
CA PRO A 95 26.23 11.34 0.81
C PRO A 95 25.35 10.12 1.13
N THR A 96 24.50 10.20 2.16
CA THR A 96 23.75 9.04 2.66
C THR A 96 22.33 9.00 2.09
N TRP A 97 21.84 7.79 1.85
CA TRP A 97 20.43 7.58 1.51
C TRP A 97 19.52 7.80 2.72
N PHE A 98 18.20 7.86 2.51
CA PHE A 98 17.22 7.92 3.60
C PHE A 98 17.45 6.81 4.64
N GLN A 99 17.62 7.21 5.90
CA GLN A 99 17.92 6.35 7.04
C GLN A 99 16.68 6.09 7.91
N GLY A 100 15.56 6.75 7.62
CA GLY A 100 14.30 6.60 8.34
C GLY A 100 13.21 7.51 7.78
N THR A 101 12.03 7.46 8.41
CA THR A 101 10.84 8.19 7.97
C THR A 101 10.99 9.71 8.14
N ALA A 102 11.49 10.15 9.30
CA ALA A 102 11.76 11.57 9.58
C ALA A 102 12.94 12.10 8.78
N ASP A 103 13.98 11.28 8.64
CA ASP A 103 15.16 11.62 7.83
C ASP A 103 14.80 11.90 6.36
N ALA A 104 13.90 11.11 5.76
CA ALA A 104 13.45 11.33 4.38
C ALA A 104 12.79 12.71 4.19
N VAL A 105 11.93 13.12 5.13
CA VAL A 105 11.27 14.44 5.10
C VAL A 105 12.28 15.56 5.37
N ARG A 106 13.20 15.36 6.33
CA ARG A 106 14.26 16.32 6.67
C ARG A 106 15.16 16.61 5.48
N GLN A 107 15.65 15.56 4.81
CA GLN A 107 16.53 15.72 3.64
C GLN A 107 15.84 16.45 2.49
N THR A 108 14.54 16.24 2.31
CA THR A 108 13.74 16.87 1.24
C THR A 108 13.14 18.22 1.64
N MET A 109 13.30 18.65 2.89
CA MET A 109 12.70 19.87 3.44
C MET A 109 13.03 21.12 2.61
N HIS A 110 14.23 21.20 2.04
CA HIS A 110 14.63 22.31 1.19
C HIS A 110 13.81 22.43 -0.12
N HIS A 111 13.23 21.33 -0.63
CA HIS A 111 12.25 21.37 -1.71
C HIS A 111 10.88 21.78 -1.21
N LEU A 112 10.44 21.23 -0.07
CA LEU A 112 9.14 21.54 0.53
C LEU A 112 9.03 23.05 0.81
N LEU A 113 10.07 23.65 1.39
CA LEU A 113 10.12 25.08 1.75
C LEU A 113 10.09 26.05 0.56
N GLN A 114 10.19 25.56 -0.68
CA GLN A 114 9.99 26.39 -1.88
C GLN A 114 8.50 26.67 -2.15
N HIS A 115 7.61 25.97 -1.46
CA HIS A 115 6.17 26.15 -1.54
C HIS A 115 5.63 26.82 -0.29
N ASP A 116 4.53 27.57 -0.44
CA ASP A 116 3.84 28.15 0.69
C ASP A 116 2.77 27.17 1.24
N PHE A 117 2.89 26.88 2.53
CA PHE A 117 2.00 26.01 3.29
C PHE A 117 2.09 26.35 4.78
N GLU A 118 1.02 26.05 5.52
CA GLU A 118 0.94 26.18 6.97
C GLU A 118 1.03 24.81 7.65
N TYR A 119 0.51 23.77 6.98
CA TYR A 119 0.45 22.40 7.51
C TYR A 119 1.11 21.40 6.56
N VAL A 120 1.81 20.42 7.14
CA VAL A 120 2.31 19.25 6.41
C VAL A 120 1.50 18.03 6.82
N LEU A 121 0.89 17.37 5.85
CA LEU A 121 0.22 16.08 6.05
C LEU A 121 1.19 14.96 5.63
N ILE A 122 1.69 14.21 6.62
CA ILE A 122 2.61 13.09 6.41
C ILE A 122 1.79 11.79 6.34
N LEU A 123 1.96 11.03 5.27
CA LEU A 123 1.19 9.81 5.00
C LEU A 123 2.11 8.62 4.73
N SER A 124 1.70 7.42 5.12
CA SER A 124 2.35 6.19 4.67
C SER A 124 1.85 5.74 3.30
N GLY A 125 2.76 5.24 2.47
CA GLY A 125 2.47 4.76 1.10
C GLY A 125 2.04 3.29 0.98
N ASP A 126 1.81 2.59 2.09
CA ASP A 126 1.64 1.13 2.15
C ASP A 126 0.45 0.65 3.01
N GLN A 127 -0.55 1.50 3.18
CA GLN A 127 -1.73 1.22 3.98
C GLN A 127 -2.99 1.28 3.11
N LEU A 128 -4.00 0.48 3.48
CA LEU A 128 -5.30 0.46 2.82
C LEU A 128 -6.35 1.11 3.73
N TYR A 129 -6.88 2.27 3.33
CA TYR A 129 -7.88 3.04 4.08
C TYR A 129 -8.54 4.11 3.19
N GLN A 130 -9.69 4.64 3.62
CA GLN A 130 -10.40 5.75 2.99
C GLN A 130 -10.75 6.79 4.05
N MET A 131 -10.05 7.91 4.05
CA MET A 131 -10.17 8.93 5.09
C MET A 131 -10.33 10.31 4.44
N ASP A 132 -11.31 11.08 4.93
CA ASP A 132 -11.40 12.52 4.65
C ASP A 132 -10.48 13.27 5.61
N PHE A 133 -9.40 13.81 5.08
CA PHE A 133 -8.41 14.55 5.88
C PHE A 133 -8.94 15.91 6.33
N ASN A 134 -10.04 16.42 5.76
CA ASN A 134 -10.63 17.68 6.23
C ASN A 134 -11.10 17.58 7.67
N GLU A 135 -11.66 16.45 8.10
CA GLU A 135 -12.09 16.25 9.49
C GLU A 135 -10.90 16.31 10.46
N MET A 136 -9.80 15.66 10.11
CA MET A 136 -8.57 15.65 10.88
C MET A 136 -7.90 17.04 10.94
N LEU A 137 -7.86 17.76 9.81
CA LEU A 137 -7.32 19.12 9.72
C LEU A 137 -8.16 20.11 10.52
N ASN A 138 -9.49 20.02 10.44
CA ASN A 138 -10.39 20.86 11.22
C ASN A 138 -10.19 20.64 12.72
N ALA A 139 -10.06 19.38 13.16
CA ALA A 139 -9.79 19.05 14.55
C ALA A 139 -8.41 19.57 15.02
N HIS A 140 -7.39 19.48 14.16
CA HIS A 140 -6.07 20.04 14.41
C HIS A 140 -6.14 21.56 14.67
N GLU A 141 -6.80 22.32 13.78
CA GLU A 141 -6.95 23.77 13.93
C GLU A 141 -7.76 24.16 15.18
N GLN A 142 -8.92 23.51 15.38
CA GLN A 142 -9.82 23.83 16.50
C GLN A 142 -9.21 23.55 17.87
N SER A 143 -8.39 22.50 17.98
CA SER A 143 -7.73 22.13 19.23
C SER A 143 -6.50 23.00 19.55
N GLY A 144 -6.03 23.80 18.59
CA GLY A 144 -4.76 24.53 18.68
C GLY A 144 -3.55 23.61 18.86
N ALA A 145 -3.65 22.34 18.45
CA ALA A 145 -2.54 21.41 18.49
C ALA A 145 -1.48 21.80 17.44
N GLU A 146 -0.21 21.55 17.75
CA GLU A 146 0.86 21.75 16.76
C GLU A 146 1.19 20.46 16.01
N VAL A 147 0.75 19.32 16.53
CA VAL A 147 0.80 18.00 15.88
C VAL A 147 -0.50 17.24 16.13
N THR A 148 -1.03 16.58 15.10
CA THR A 148 -2.13 15.62 15.25
C THR A 148 -1.74 14.27 14.67
N LEU A 149 -2.00 13.18 15.40
CA LEU A 149 -1.82 11.80 14.95
C LEU A 149 -3.19 11.20 14.63
N ALA A 150 -3.33 10.56 13.48
CA ALA A 150 -4.47 9.67 13.27
C ALA A 150 -4.23 8.37 14.05
N THR A 151 -5.26 7.90 14.74
CA THR A 151 -5.21 6.74 15.62
C THR A 151 -6.34 5.77 15.30
N ILE A 152 -6.11 4.48 15.55
CA ILE A 152 -7.12 3.46 15.34
C ILE A 152 -7.18 2.50 16.54
N PRO A 153 -8.38 2.12 17.01
CA PRO A 153 -8.55 1.04 17.96
C PRO A 153 -8.00 -0.27 17.40
N SER A 154 -7.15 -0.94 18.18
CA SER A 154 -6.41 -2.14 17.77
C SER A 154 -6.47 -3.23 18.83
N THR A 155 -6.36 -4.49 18.40
CA THR A 155 -6.30 -5.64 19.30
C THR A 155 -4.92 -5.78 19.93
N ALA A 156 -4.79 -6.56 21.01
CA ALA A 156 -3.50 -6.81 21.64
C ALA A 156 -2.47 -7.45 20.68
N LYS A 157 -2.95 -8.29 19.76
CA LYS A 157 -2.11 -8.97 18.77
C LYS A 157 -1.47 -7.96 17.81
N ASP A 158 -2.28 -7.04 17.29
CA ASP A 158 -1.83 -6.09 16.28
C ASP A 158 -1.03 -4.93 16.91
N ALA A 159 -1.35 -4.55 18.15
CA ALA A 159 -0.75 -3.42 18.85
C ALA A 159 0.79 -3.49 18.97
N THR A 160 1.36 -4.69 19.08
CA THR A 160 2.82 -4.88 19.14
C THR A 160 3.56 -4.45 17.88
N GLY A 161 2.84 -4.36 16.74
CA GLY A 161 3.37 -3.89 15.46
C GLY A 161 3.36 -2.38 15.28
N PHE A 162 2.74 -1.62 16.20
CA PHE A 162 2.46 -0.20 16.04
C PHE A 162 2.94 0.63 17.23
N GLY A 163 2.93 1.96 17.06
CA GLY A 163 3.09 2.89 18.18
C GLY A 163 1.78 3.01 18.95
N ILE A 164 1.79 2.72 20.25
CA ILE A 164 0.61 2.76 21.12
C ILE A 164 0.64 4.02 21.95
N LEU A 165 -0.53 4.64 22.14
CA LEU A 165 -0.66 5.90 22.85
C LEU A 165 -1.76 5.86 23.90
N LYS A 166 -1.69 6.83 24.81
CA LYS A 166 -2.79 7.21 25.70
C LYS A 166 -3.16 8.65 25.46
N ALA A 167 -4.43 8.95 25.51
CA ALA A 167 -4.95 10.31 25.45
C ALA A 167 -5.80 10.63 26.67
N ASN A 168 -5.93 11.91 27.00
CA ASN A 168 -6.86 12.39 28.02
C ASN A 168 -8.27 12.60 27.44
N GLU A 169 -9.20 13.13 28.24
CA GLU A 169 -10.61 13.39 27.84
C GLU A 169 -10.74 14.43 26.71
N GLU A 170 -9.72 15.27 26.49
CA GLU A 170 -9.66 16.23 25.36
C GLU A 170 -8.97 15.62 24.12
N ASN A 171 -8.72 14.32 24.11
CA ASN A 171 -7.95 13.60 23.10
C ASN A 171 -6.49 14.09 22.95
N ILE A 172 -5.93 14.76 23.95
CA ILE A 172 -4.52 15.15 23.95
C ILE A 172 -3.68 13.96 24.42
N ILE A 173 -2.68 13.61 23.62
CA ILE A 173 -1.79 12.48 23.89
C ILE A 173 -0.93 12.79 25.10
N THR A 174 -0.95 11.90 26.09
CA THR A 174 -0.21 12.02 27.34
C THR A 174 1.03 11.13 27.38
N SER A 175 0.99 10.00 26.67
CA SER A 175 2.12 9.08 26.56
C SER A 175 2.09 8.31 25.25
N PHE A 176 3.27 7.95 24.75
CA PHE A 176 3.45 7.16 23.53
C PHE A 176 4.58 6.15 23.70
N ILE A 177 4.40 4.94 23.16
CA ILE A 177 5.42 3.89 23.11
C ILE A 177 5.43 3.25 21.72
N GLU A 178 6.61 3.22 21.07
CA GLU A 178 6.74 2.58 19.76
C GLU A 178 6.94 1.07 19.92
N LYS A 179 6.07 0.27 19.30
CA LYS A 179 6.18 -1.20 19.17
C LYS A 179 6.48 -1.90 20.50
N PRO A 180 5.59 -1.75 21.50
CA PRO A 180 5.79 -2.36 22.81
C PRO A 180 5.77 -3.88 22.71
N SER A 181 6.51 -4.55 23.61
CA SER A 181 6.36 -5.98 23.81
C SER A 181 4.99 -6.31 24.42
N THR A 182 4.55 -7.56 24.31
CA THR A 182 3.28 -8.03 24.92
C THR A 182 3.21 -7.75 26.42
N GLU A 183 4.34 -7.81 27.13
CA GLU A 183 4.42 -7.52 28.56
C GLU A 183 4.21 -6.03 28.85
N GLN A 184 4.82 -5.15 28.04
CA GLN A 184 4.64 -3.71 28.16
C GLN A 184 3.22 -3.27 27.82
N LEU A 185 2.55 -3.99 26.92
CA LEU A 185 1.23 -3.64 26.41
C LEU A 185 0.13 -3.67 27.49
N VAL A 186 0.27 -4.48 28.54
CA VAL A 186 -0.76 -4.67 29.58
C VAL A 186 -1.18 -3.33 30.20
N ASP A 187 -0.22 -2.42 30.40
CA ASP A 187 -0.46 -1.13 31.03
C ASP A 187 -0.92 -0.04 30.04
N TRP A 188 -1.14 -0.37 28.76
CA TRP A 188 -1.42 0.59 27.69
C TRP A 188 -2.85 0.56 27.15
N ALA A 189 -3.77 -0.15 27.83
CA ALA A 189 -5.18 -0.10 27.49
C ALA A 189 -5.70 1.36 27.52
N SER A 190 -6.52 1.70 26.54
CA SER A 190 -7.13 3.02 26.34
C SER A 190 -8.65 2.90 26.30
N ASP A 191 -9.34 3.99 26.58
CA ASP A 191 -10.78 4.07 26.29
C ASP A 191 -10.98 4.31 24.79
N THR A 192 -11.30 3.24 24.08
CA THR A 192 -11.58 3.24 22.63
C THR A 192 -13.08 3.28 22.34
N GLY A 193 -13.91 3.48 23.36
CA GLY A 193 -15.36 3.39 23.27
C GLY A 193 -15.90 1.95 23.38
N PRO A 194 -17.17 1.79 23.80
CA PRO A 194 -17.74 0.51 24.19
C PRO A 194 -17.85 -0.49 23.04
N GLU A 195 -18.11 -0.03 21.81
CA GLU A 195 -18.23 -0.89 20.64
C GLU A 195 -16.89 -1.53 20.27
N MET A 196 -15.82 -0.74 20.23
CA MET A 196 -14.47 -1.23 19.89
C MET A 196 -13.91 -2.14 20.99
N GLN A 197 -14.19 -1.83 22.26
CA GLN A 197 -13.80 -2.68 23.38
C GLN A 197 -14.52 -4.04 23.36
N ALA A 198 -15.77 -4.09 22.90
CA ALA A 198 -16.50 -5.35 22.72
C ALA A 198 -15.85 -6.25 21.64
N GLU A 199 -15.17 -5.66 20.66
CA GLU A 199 -14.35 -6.37 19.66
C GLU A 199 -12.93 -6.70 20.15
N GLY A 200 -12.61 -6.38 21.42
CA GLY A 200 -11.27 -6.57 22.00
C GLY A 200 -10.23 -5.58 21.51
N ARG A 201 -10.64 -4.47 20.89
CA ARG A 201 -9.76 -3.42 20.38
C ARG A 201 -9.47 -2.37 21.45
N ASN A 202 -8.76 -2.77 22.50
CA ASN A 202 -8.57 -1.96 23.71
C ASN A 202 -7.38 -0.98 23.64
N TYR A 203 -6.69 -0.87 22.51
CA TYR A 203 -5.47 -0.08 22.37
C TYR A 203 -5.59 0.95 21.27
N LEU A 204 -5.20 2.20 21.52
CA LEU A 204 -5.08 3.22 20.48
C LEU A 204 -3.71 3.12 19.81
N ALA A 205 -3.71 2.67 18.56
CA ALA A 205 -2.51 2.57 17.74
C ALA A 205 -2.39 3.77 16.80
N SER A 206 -1.18 4.29 16.64
CA SER A 206 -0.88 5.29 15.62
C SER A 206 -0.93 4.66 14.23
N MET A 207 -1.64 5.31 13.32
CA MET A 207 -1.74 4.89 11.92
C MET A 207 -0.53 5.33 11.10
N GLY A 208 0.43 6.07 11.64
CA GLY A 208 1.53 6.64 10.85
C GLY A 208 1.08 7.77 9.91
N ILE A 209 -0.03 8.44 10.24
CA ILE A 209 -0.57 9.61 9.56
C ILE A 209 -0.50 10.79 10.51
N TYR A 210 0.15 11.87 10.08
CA TYR A 210 0.46 13.01 10.93
C TYR A 210 0.12 14.33 10.25
N VAL A 211 -0.44 15.27 11.00
CA VAL A 211 -0.49 16.69 10.61
C VAL A 211 0.49 17.44 11.50
N PHE A 212 1.40 18.21 10.89
CA PHE A 212 2.35 19.07 11.58
C PHE A 212 2.16 20.53 11.16
N ASN A 213 2.27 21.45 12.12
CA ASN A 213 2.55 22.84 11.81
C ASN A 213 3.93 22.97 11.15
N ARG A 214 4.00 23.72 10.05
CA ARG A 214 5.24 23.95 9.29
C ARG A 214 6.38 24.42 10.19
N ASP A 215 6.16 25.49 10.94
CA ASP A 215 7.21 26.13 11.74
C ASP A 215 7.75 25.21 12.82
N LEU A 216 6.88 24.41 13.44
CA LEU A 216 7.27 23.40 14.41
C LEU A 216 8.16 22.34 13.74
N LEU A 217 7.74 21.79 12.60
CA LEU A 217 8.48 20.73 11.91
C LEU A 217 9.88 21.20 11.46
N VAL A 218 9.97 22.42 10.94
CA VAL A 218 11.26 23.04 10.58
C VAL A 218 12.16 23.19 11.80
N ARG A 219 11.62 23.70 12.92
CA ARG A 219 12.37 23.85 14.18
C ARG A 219 12.87 22.50 14.70
N ILE A 220 11.99 21.49 14.74
CA ILE A 220 12.30 20.12 15.18
C ILE A 220 13.52 19.56 14.44
N PHE A 221 13.53 19.69 13.12
CA PHE A 221 14.61 19.17 12.27
C PHE A 221 15.89 20.00 12.35
N ALA A 222 15.81 21.31 12.55
CA ALA A 222 16.98 22.17 12.72
C ALA A 222 17.70 21.88 14.05
N GLU A 223 16.94 21.66 15.12
CA GLU A 223 17.47 21.40 16.45
C GLU A 223 17.98 19.97 16.63
N ASN A 224 17.49 19.00 15.84
CA ASN A 224 17.73 17.57 16.06
C ASN A 224 17.99 16.85 14.72
N PRO A 225 19.14 17.13 14.07
CA PRO A 225 19.44 16.60 12.74
C PRO A 225 19.70 15.09 12.71
N ASP A 226 19.98 14.47 13.87
CA ASP A 226 20.34 13.06 13.99
C ASP A 226 19.14 12.12 14.19
N GLU A 227 17.94 12.66 14.43
CA GLU A 227 16.70 11.89 14.56
C GLU A 227 16.21 11.42 13.19
N LYS A 228 15.90 10.13 13.08
CA LYS A 228 15.65 9.44 11.81
C LYS A 228 14.23 8.95 11.67
N ASP A 229 13.52 8.69 12.76
CA ASP A 229 12.19 8.09 12.73
C ASP A 229 11.13 8.92 13.47
N PHE A 230 9.96 9.07 12.84
CA PHE A 230 8.86 9.81 13.44
C PHE A 230 8.34 9.14 14.71
N GLY A 231 8.05 7.85 14.68
CA GLY A 231 7.45 7.12 15.79
C GLY A 231 8.42 6.94 16.96
N LYS A 232 9.67 6.56 16.68
CA LYS A 232 10.65 6.26 17.73
C LYS A 232 11.23 7.49 18.42
N GLU A 233 11.40 8.59 17.68
CA GLU A 233 12.22 9.71 18.15
C GLU A 233 11.40 11.02 18.17
N ILE A 234 10.83 11.43 17.04
CA ILE A 234 10.16 12.74 16.91
C ILE A 234 8.92 12.82 17.81
N ILE A 235 7.98 11.87 17.69
CA ILE A 235 6.72 11.91 18.44
C ILE A 235 6.95 11.89 19.96
N PRO A 236 7.73 10.96 20.54
CA PRO A 236 8.05 10.98 21.97
C PRO A 236 8.62 12.31 22.46
N ARG A 237 9.46 12.97 21.66
CA ARG A 237 10.07 14.26 22.02
C ARG A 237 9.08 15.41 21.94
N VAL A 238 8.28 15.48 20.88
CA VAL A 238 7.26 16.52 20.70
C VAL A 238 6.25 16.49 21.85
N LEU A 239 5.86 15.29 22.31
CA LEU A 239 4.94 15.10 23.44
C LEU A 239 5.43 15.73 24.76
N GLN A 240 6.73 15.95 24.92
CA GLN A 240 7.26 16.57 26.15
C GLN A 240 6.97 18.06 26.25
N ASN A 241 6.79 18.74 25.11
CA ASN A 241 6.77 20.20 25.05
C ASN A 241 5.60 20.80 24.26
N GLN A 242 4.91 20.00 23.45
CA GLN A 242 3.87 20.49 22.54
C GLN A 242 2.52 19.81 22.79
N ARG A 243 1.44 20.49 22.43
CA ARG A 243 0.09 19.92 22.43
C ARG A 243 -0.06 19.02 21.21
N VAL A 244 -0.18 17.71 21.46
CA VAL A 244 -0.36 16.69 20.42
C VAL A 244 -1.75 16.07 20.52
N LEU A 245 -2.54 16.19 19.46
CA LEU A 245 -3.90 15.66 19.40
C LEU A 245 -3.91 14.23 18.85
N SER A 246 -4.72 13.35 19.44
CA SER A 246 -5.14 12.07 18.88
C SER A 246 -6.45 12.25 18.12
N PHE A 247 -6.46 11.95 16.83
CA PHE A 247 -7.66 11.89 16.01
C PHE A 247 -8.05 10.44 15.76
N GLN A 248 -9.04 9.93 16.48
CA GLN A 248 -9.50 8.55 16.34
C GLN A 248 -10.25 8.36 15.02
N TYR A 249 -9.75 7.48 14.17
CA TYR A 249 -10.37 7.04 12.94
C TYR A 249 -11.16 5.74 13.16
N GLU A 250 -12.40 5.70 12.69
CA GLU A 250 -13.33 4.60 12.90
C GLU A 250 -13.54 3.72 11.65
N GLY A 251 -12.99 4.15 10.51
CA GLY A 251 -13.14 3.42 9.25
C GLY A 251 -12.18 2.23 9.12
N TYR A 252 -12.25 1.55 7.97
CA TYR A 252 -11.36 0.45 7.67
C TYR A 252 -9.93 0.95 7.43
N TRP A 253 -8.98 0.36 8.15
CA TRP A 253 -7.55 0.56 7.94
C TRP A 253 -6.80 -0.76 8.10
N THR A 254 -5.76 -0.97 7.28
CA THR A 254 -4.88 -2.14 7.40
C THR A 254 -3.48 -1.81 6.87
N ASP A 255 -2.44 -2.18 7.62
CA ASP A 255 -1.05 -2.24 7.13
C ASP A 255 -0.90 -3.43 6.18
N ILE A 256 -0.72 -3.16 4.89
CA ILE A 256 -0.47 -4.18 3.86
C ILE A 256 1.03 -4.27 3.52
N GLY A 257 1.86 -3.97 4.51
CA GLY A 257 3.32 -4.00 4.41
C GLY A 257 3.97 -5.38 4.48
N ASN A 258 3.21 -6.46 4.62
CA ASN A 258 3.68 -7.86 4.58
C ASN A 258 2.82 -8.71 3.63
N ILE A 259 3.34 -9.86 3.17
CA ILE A 259 2.67 -10.68 2.14
C ILE A 259 1.31 -11.20 2.60
N CYS A 260 1.21 -11.71 3.83
CA CYS A 260 -0.03 -12.26 4.36
C CYS A 260 -1.15 -11.20 4.42
N SER A 261 -0.91 -10.06 5.07
CA SER A 261 -1.89 -8.96 5.14
C SER A 261 -2.21 -8.38 3.77
N PHE A 262 -1.22 -8.27 2.88
CA PHE A 262 -1.44 -7.83 1.50
C PHE A 262 -2.34 -8.79 0.72
N PHE A 263 -2.13 -10.10 0.88
CA PHE A 263 -2.91 -11.13 0.22
C PHE A 263 -4.36 -11.14 0.70
N GLU A 264 -4.57 -11.19 2.02
CA GLU A 264 -5.88 -11.17 2.64
C GLU A 264 -6.66 -9.89 2.31
N ALA A 265 -6.01 -8.72 2.33
CA ALA A 265 -6.66 -7.47 1.96
C ALA A 265 -7.14 -7.45 0.50
N ASN A 266 -6.43 -8.10 -0.41
CA ASN A 266 -6.87 -8.23 -1.81
C ASN A 266 -8.02 -9.24 -1.94
N LEU A 267 -7.91 -10.41 -1.30
CA LEU A 267 -8.97 -11.43 -1.37
C LEU A 267 -10.27 -10.97 -0.70
N GLY A 268 -10.19 -10.20 0.39
CA GLY A 268 -11.35 -9.60 1.05
C GLY A 268 -12.16 -8.65 0.17
N LEU A 269 -11.61 -8.19 -0.98
CA LEU A 269 -12.40 -7.45 -1.99
C LEU A 269 -13.45 -8.32 -2.68
N THR A 270 -13.34 -9.64 -2.55
CA THR A 270 -14.27 -10.62 -3.13
C THR A 270 -15.40 -11.02 -2.19
N ASP A 271 -15.38 -10.53 -0.95
CA ASP A 271 -16.46 -10.74 0.01
C ASP A 271 -17.76 -10.10 -0.47
N ASP A 272 -18.88 -10.60 0.06
CA ASP A 272 -20.22 -10.10 -0.33
C ASP A 272 -20.37 -8.61 0.00
N ILE A 273 -19.75 -8.18 1.12
CA ILE A 273 -19.59 -6.77 1.51
C ILE A 273 -18.13 -6.58 1.94
N PRO A 274 -17.25 -6.09 1.04
CA PRO A 274 -15.87 -5.81 1.38
C PRO A 274 -15.73 -4.72 2.43
N LYS A 275 -14.79 -4.89 3.37
CA LYS A 275 -14.47 -3.85 4.36
C LYS A 275 -13.88 -2.59 3.72
N PHE A 276 -13.14 -2.76 2.63
CA PHE A 276 -12.60 -1.66 1.83
C PHE A 276 -13.47 -1.45 0.59
N ASN A 277 -14.17 -0.31 0.52
CA ASN A 277 -15.18 -0.08 -0.50
C ASN A 277 -14.61 0.64 -1.73
N LEU A 278 -14.39 -0.12 -2.81
CA LEU A 278 -13.98 0.41 -4.11
C LEU A 278 -15.14 0.95 -4.97
N PHE A 279 -16.39 0.81 -4.51
CA PHE A 279 -17.60 1.14 -5.26
C PHE A 279 -18.27 2.45 -4.80
N ASP A 280 -17.56 3.28 -4.02
CA ASP A 280 -18.03 4.60 -3.62
C ASP A 280 -17.72 5.66 -4.71
N SER A 281 -18.78 6.30 -5.23
CA SER A 281 -18.66 7.37 -6.21
C SER A 281 -18.17 8.70 -5.65
N ASN A 282 -18.32 8.92 -4.34
CA ASN A 282 -17.89 10.16 -3.66
C ASN A 282 -16.44 10.06 -3.20
N GLN A 283 -16.00 8.86 -2.79
CA GLN A 283 -14.62 8.59 -2.35
C GLN A 283 -13.90 7.58 -3.25
N SER A 284 -13.97 7.83 -4.56
CA SER A 284 -13.34 6.96 -5.55
C SER A 284 -11.81 6.97 -5.41
N ILE A 285 -11.21 5.78 -5.54
CA ILE A 285 -9.76 5.66 -5.71
C ILE A 285 -9.44 5.92 -7.18
N PHE A 286 -8.56 6.88 -7.44
CA PHE A 286 -8.08 7.24 -8.76
C PHE A 286 -6.86 6.40 -9.15
N THR A 287 -6.76 6.07 -10.42
CA THR A 287 -5.58 5.38 -10.97
C THR A 287 -5.46 5.70 -12.47
N ARG A 288 -4.40 5.20 -13.09
CA ARG A 288 -4.11 5.46 -14.50
C ARG A 288 -5.28 5.04 -15.41
N PRO A 289 -5.84 5.94 -16.24
CA PRO A 289 -6.78 5.56 -17.28
C PRO A 289 -6.03 4.85 -18.41
N ARG A 290 -6.24 3.54 -18.57
CA ARG A 290 -5.50 2.72 -19.55
C ARG A 290 -6.26 2.47 -20.86
N MET A 291 -7.53 2.86 -20.92
CA MET A 291 -8.42 2.64 -22.07
C MET A 291 -8.39 1.18 -22.56
N LEU A 292 -8.38 0.23 -21.61
CA LEU A 292 -8.38 -1.19 -21.94
C LEU A 292 -9.77 -1.63 -22.40
N PRO A 293 -9.84 -2.63 -23.30
CA PRO A 293 -11.13 -3.17 -23.70
C PRO A 293 -11.84 -3.84 -22.51
N PRO A 294 -13.16 -4.04 -22.60
CA PRO A 294 -13.87 -4.90 -21.65
C PRO A 294 -13.24 -6.29 -21.59
N THR A 295 -13.32 -6.91 -20.42
CA THR A 295 -12.84 -8.28 -20.24
C THR A 295 -13.67 -9.26 -21.07
N LYS A 296 -12.98 -10.17 -21.76
CA LYS A 296 -13.56 -11.22 -22.57
C LYS A 296 -13.58 -12.53 -21.76
N ILE A 297 -14.77 -13.09 -21.55
CA ILE A 297 -14.99 -14.38 -20.87
C ILE A 297 -15.62 -15.33 -21.88
N LEU A 298 -15.01 -16.49 -22.11
CA LEU A 298 -15.55 -17.49 -23.04
C LEU A 298 -16.39 -18.54 -22.30
N SER A 299 -15.78 -19.23 -21.34
CA SER A 299 -16.39 -20.38 -20.66
C SER A 299 -15.86 -20.53 -19.23
N THR A 300 -15.99 -19.47 -18.43
CA THR A 300 -15.45 -19.44 -17.05
C THR A 300 -16.54 -19.28 -16.01
N SER A 301 -16.53 -20.17 -15.02
CA SER A 301 -17.36 -20.04 -13.81
C SER A 301 -16.69 -19.09 -12.83
N LEU A 302 -17.42 -18.07 -12.37
CA LEU A 302 -16.94 -17.07 -11.42
C LEU A 302 -17.68 -17.20 -10.09
N VAL A 303 -16.95 -17.32 -8.98
CA VAL A 303 -17.54 -17.44 -7.63
C VAL A 303 -16.74 -16.56 -6.66
N LYS A 304 -17.32 -15.46 -6.15
CA LYS A 304 -16.57 -14.48 -5.35
C LYS A 304 -15.27 -14.03 -6.05
N ALA A 305 -15.41 -13.34 -7.18
CA ALA A 305 -14.26 -12.96 -7.99
C ALA A 305 -14.33 -11.48 -8.40
N VAL A 306 -13.19 -10.80 -8.34
CA VAL A 306 -13.05 -9.42 -8.85
C VAL A 306 -12.21 -9.48 -10.12
N ILE A 307 -12.78 -9.04 -11.25
CA ILE A 307 -12.13 -9.10 -12.56
C ILE A 307 -11.88 -7.68 -13.06
N ALA A 308 -10.61 -7.33 -13.22
CA ALA A 308 -10.21 -6.05 -13.78
C ALA A 308 -10.41 -6.00 -15.31
N GLU A 309 -10.10 -4.87 -15.92
CA GLU A 309 -10.26 -4.60 -17.35
C GLU A 309 -9.26 -5.34 -18.25
N GLY A 310 -9.67 -5.62 -19.48
CA GLY A 310 -8.81 -6.15 -20.54
C GLY A 310 -8.41 -7.62 -20.41
N CYS A 311 -9.05 -8.42 -19.57
CA CYS A 311 -8.69 -9.83 -19.40
C CYS A 311 -9.24 -10.72 -20.54
N ILE A 312 -8.59 -11.87 -20.75
CA ILE A 312 -9.00 -12.93 -21.68
C ILE A 312 -9.07 -14.24 -20.89
N LEU A 313 -10.29 -14.67 -20.55
CA LEU A 313 -10.52 -15.75 -19.60
C LEU A 313 -11.19 -16.95 -20.27
N ASN A 314 -10.46 -18.07 -20.30
CA ASN A 314 -10.92 -19.38 -20.74
C ASN A 314 -10.87 -20.44 -19.63
N ALA A 315 -10.58 -20.03 -18.39
CA ALA A 315 -10.53 -20.92 -17.22
C ALA A 315 -11.85 -21.67 -17.01
N ASP A 316 -11.82 -22.84 -16.39
CA ASP A 316 -13.03 -23.55 -15.99
C ASP A 316 -13.65 -22.87 -14.76
N LEU A 317 -12.81 -22.49 -13.79
CA LEU A 317 -13.21 -21.91 -12.50
C LEU A 317 -12.24 -20.80 -12.06
N ILE A 318 -12.81 -19.68 -11.62
CA ILE A 318 -12.11 -18.66 -10.83
C ILE A 318 -12.95 -18.42 -9.56
N LYS A 319 -12.37 -18.70 -8.40
CA LYS A 319 -13.08 -18.62 -7.12
C LYS A 319 -12.27 -17.90 -6.05
N HIS A 320 -12.92 -17.02 -5.29
CA HIS A 320 -12.31 -16.26 -4.20
C HIS A 320 -10.96 -15.66 -4.62
N SER A 321 -10.98 -14.94 -5.75
CA SER A 321 -9.75 -14.53 -6.43
C SER A 321 -9.89 -13.16 -7.10
N VAL A 322 -8.78 -12.43 -7.15
CA VAL A 322 -8.68 -11.15 -7.85
C VAL A 322 -7.87 -11.33 -9.12
N ILE A 323 -8.43 -10.95 -10.25
CA ILE A 323 -7.79 -11.05 -11.57
C ILE A 323 -7.50 -9.66 -12.09
N GLY A 324 -6.21 -9.32 -12.11
CA GLY A 324 -5.70 -8.02 -12.50
C GLY A 324 -5.68 -7.78 -14.00
N ILE A 325 -5.42 -6.54 -14.38
CA ILE A 325 -5.55 -6.06 -15.76
C ILE A 325 -4.78 -6.93 -16.76
N ARG A 326 -5.37 -7.13 -17.95
CA ARG A 326 -4.76 -7.88 -19.07
C ARG A 326 -4.40 -9.34 -18.77
N SER A 327 -4.98 -9.93 -17.73
CA SER A 327 -4.73 -11.34 -17.44
C SER A 327 -5.23 -12.24 -18.57
N ARG A 328 -4.44 -13.25 -18.92
CA ARG A 328 -4.82 -14.35 -19.80
C ARG A 328 -4.81 -15.64 -18.99
N ILE A 329 -5.90 -16.41 -19.02
CA ILE A 329 -5.99 -17.70 -18.34
C ILE A 329 -6.55 -18.75 -19.30
N GLY A 330 -5.81 -19.85 -19.47
CA GLY A 330 -6.07 -20.93 -20.42
C GLY A 330 -7.23 -21.86 -20.06
N ASN A 331 -7.53 -22.78 -20.96
CA ASN A 331 -8.65 -23.74 -20.87
C ASN A 331 -8.37 -24.83 -19.84
N GLY A 332 -9.39 -25.33 -19.13
CA GLY A 332 -9.20 -26.40 -18.14
C GLY A 332 -8.53 -25.94 -16.85
N THR A 333 -8.23 -24.65 -16.73
CA THR A 333 -7.51 -24.08 -15.57
C THR A 333 -8.47 -23.71 -14.45
N SER A 334 -8.09 -24.02 -13.21
CA SER A 334 -8.79 -23.59 -11.99
C SER A 334 -7.91 -22.65 -11.15
N VAL A 335 -8.46 -21.51 -10.75
CA VAL A 335 -7.81 -20.53 -9.89
C VAL A 335 -8.66 -20.32 -8.65
N GLU A 336 -8.12 -20.65 -7.48
CA GLU A 336 -8.83 -20.56 -6.20
C GLU A 336 -7.95 -19.88 -5.15
N ASN A 337 -8.50 -18.97 -4.35
CA ASN A 337 -7.75 -18.22 -3.33
C ASN A 337 -6.47 -17.63 -3.93
N ALA A 338 -6.59 -16.76 -4.93
CA ALA A 338 -5.40 -16.23 -5.60
C ALA A 338 -5.53 -14.77 -6.01
N TYR A 339 -4.38 -14.09 -6.02
CA TYR A 339 -4.26 -12.77 -6.63
C TYR A 339 -3.36 -12.83 -7.86
N ILE A 340 -3.97 -12.69 -9.04
CA ILE A 340 -3.27 -12.62 -10.32
C ILE A 340 -3.07 -11.15 -10.67
N MET A 341 -1.85 -10.62 -10.60
CA MET A 341 -1.60 -9.20 -10.83
C MET A 341 -1.80 -8.80 -12.31
N GLY A 342 -1.71 -9.75 -13.24
CA GLY A 342 -1.97 -9.57 -14.67
C GLY A 342 -0.74 -9.15 -15.47
N SER A 343 -0.90 -8.30 -16.48
CA SER A 343 0.21 -7.91 -17.37
C SER A 343 0.28 -6.43 -17.72
N ASP A 344 1.50 -5.97 -17.95
CA ASP A 344 1.81 -4.63 -18.42
C ASP A 344 1.47 -4.43 -19.91
N ARG A 345 1.33 -5.53 -20.69
CA ARG A 345 1.06 -5.49 -22.14
C ARG A 345 0.28 -6.72 -22.61
N TYR A 346 -0.18 -6.70 -23.87
CA TYR A 346 -0.58 -7.91 -24.58
C TYR A 346 0.59 -8.43 -25.42
N GLN A 347 0.58 -9.72 -25.73
CA GLN A 347 1.40 -10.28 -26.80
C GLN A 347 0.66 -10.15 -28.13
N THR A 348 1.40 -9.78 -29.18
CA THR A 348 0.89 -9.77 -30.56
C THR A 348 0.77 -11.21 -31.09
N LEU A 349 0.02 -11.40 -32.18
CA LEU A 349 -0.10 -12.71 -32.83
C LEU A 349 1.25 -13.26 -33.30
N SER A 350 2.19 -12.39 -33.74
CA SER A 350 3.55 -12.80 -34.11
C SER A 350 4.31 -13.33 -32.91
N GLU A 351 4.32 -12.58 -31.80
CA GLU A 351 4.99 -13.02 -30.57
C GLU A 351 4.40 -14.33 -30.05
N ILE A 352 3.07 -14.51 -30.11
CA ILE A 352 2.43 -15.76 -29.71
C ILE A 352 2.88 -16.92 -30.61
N ALA A 353 2.92 -16.71 -31.93
CA ALA A 353 3.36 -17.74 -32.87
C ALA A 353 4.84 -18.13 -32.66
N GLU A 354 5.70 -17.15 -32.39
CA GLU A 354 7.12 -17.35 -32.10
C GLU A 354 7.33 -18.13 -30.80
N GLU A 355 6.63 -17.79 -29.72
CA GLU A 355 6.74 -18.51 -28.45
C GLU A 355 6.22 -19.95 -28.56
N ASN A 356 5.08 -20.14 -29.26
CA ASN A 356 4.55 -21.48 -29.53
C ASN A 356 5.53 -22.32 -30.37
N ALA A 357 6.12 -21.74 -31.42
CA ALA A 357 7.12 -22.42 -32.25
C ALA A 357 8.38 -22.78 -31.46
N ALA A 358 8.74 -21.98 -30.45
CA ALA A 358 9.85 -22.23 -29.55
C ALA A 358 9.50 -23.16 -28.36
N GLY A 359 8.25 -23.62 -28.25
CA GLY A 359 7.79 -24.42 -27.11
C GLY A 359 7.87 -23.70 -25.77
N ARG A 360 7.73 -22.37 -25.77
CA ARG A 360 7.80 -21.54 -24.55
C ARG A 360 6.41 -21.05 -24.15
N PRO A 361 6.13 -20.92 -22.83
CA PRO A 361 4.84 -20.44 -22.36
C PRO A 361 4.60 -18.98 -22.73
N LEU A 362 3.32 -18.67 -22.97
CA LEU A 362 2.82 -17.31 -23.19
C LEU A 362 2.72 -16.56 -21.86
N ILE A 363 2.62 -15.23 -21.92
CA ILE A 363 2.30 -14.40 -20.76
C ILE A 363 0.88 -14.73 -20.29
N GLY A 364 0.75 -14.93 -18.98
CA GLY A 364 -0.46 -15.38 -18.31
C GLY A 364 -0.35 -16.83 -17.85
N ILE A 365 -1.51 -17.44 -17.61
CA ILE A 365 -1.63 -18.81 -17.13
C ILE A 365 -2.01 -19.72 -18.30
N GLY A 366 -1.27 -20.81 -18.45
CA GLY A 366 -1.48 -21.85 -19.45
C GLY A 366 -2.79 -22.63 -19.28
N ASP A 367 -2.90 -23.70 -20.05
CA ASP A 367 -4.05 -24.61 -20.01
C ASP A 367 -3.88 -25.67 -18.92
N ARG A 368 -4.98 -26.13 -18.34
CA ARG A 368 -5.07 -27.23 -17.34
C ARG A 368 -4.24 -26.99 -16.08
N CYS A 369 -4.05 -25.73 -15.70
CA CYS A 369 -3.33 -25.38 -14.48
C CYS A 369 -4.24 -25.46 -13.25
N LYS A 370 -3.66 -25.74 -12.09
CA LYS A 370 -4.35 -25.66 -10.80
C LYS A 370 -3.59 -24.67 -9.92
N ILE A 371 -4.19 -23.51 -9.65
CA ILE A 371 -3.56 -22.45 -8.86
C ILE A 371 -4.36 -22.26 -7.58
N TYR A 372 -3.73 -22.57 -6.45
CA TYR A 372 -4.33 -22.46 -5.13
C TYR A 372 -3.41 -21.70 -4.17
N ASN A 373 -3.98 -20.76 -3.41
CA ASN A 373 -3.31 -19.98 -2.36
C ASN A 373 -2.01 -19.30 -2.84
N ALA A 374 -2.13 -18.49 -3.90
CA ALA A 374 -0.98 -17.93 -4.59
C ALA A 374 -1.17 -16.48 -5.05
N ILE A 375 -0.04 -15.76 -5.10
CA ILE A 375 0.09 -14.48 -5.79
C ILE A 375 0.90 -14.72 -7.06
N VAL A 376 0.34 -14.37 -8.21
CA VAL A 376 1.05 -14.40 -9.49
C VAL A 376 1.33 -12.96 -9.91
N ASP A 377 2.60 -12.56 -9.86
CA ASP A 377 3.01 -11.20 -10.16
C ASP A 377 2.91 -10.87 -11.68
N LYS A 378 3.26 -9.65 -12.07
CA LYS A 378 3.12 -9.14 -13.43
C LYS A 378 3.95 -9.96 -14.42
N ASN A 379 3.32 -10.18 -15.58
CA ASN A 379 3.96 -10.75 -16.79
C ASN A 379 4.53 -12.16 -16.62
N CYS A 380 4.13 -12.91 -15.58
CA CYS A 380 4.51 -14.30 -15.45
C CYS A 380 4.06 -15.10 -16.67
N LYS A 381 4.87 -16.09 -17.05
CA LYS A 381 4.58 -17.06 -18.10
C LYS A 381 4.44 -18.43 -17.45
N ILE A 382 3.22 -18.80 -17.09
CA ILE A 382 2.93 -20.12 -16.49
C ILE A 382 2.56 -21.09 -17.60
N GLY A 383 3.32 -22.16 -17.72
CA GLY A 383 3.12 -23.24 -18.67
C GLY A 383 1.83 -24.03 -18.45
N ASN A 384 1.58 -24.96 -19.34
CA ASN A 384 0.42 -25.85 -19.26
C ASN A 384 0.62 -26.90 -18.16
N ASP A 385 -0.47 -27.44 -17.62
CA ASP A 385 -0.46 -28.53 -16.64
C ASP A 385 0.32 -28.19 -15.34
N VAL A 386 0.52 -26.90 -15.06
CA VAL A 386 1.21 -26.43 -13.85
C VAL A 386 0.28 -26.52 -12.65
N THR A 387 0.77 -27.07 -11.54
CA THR A 387 0.08 -27.09 -10.25
C THR A 387 0.84 -26.22 -9.25
N ILE A 388 0.15 -25.24 -8.68
CA ILE A 388 0.59 -24.44 -7.53
C ILE A 388 -0.39 -24.70 -6.41
N ASN A 389 0.08 -25.32 -5.33
CA ASN A 389 -0.72 -25.67 -4.16
C ASN A 389 -0.11 -25.01 -2.92
N GLY A 390 -0.39 -23.73 -2.70
CA GLY A 390 0.01 -23.05 -1.47
C GLY A 390 -0.76 -23.55 -0.25
N GLY A 391 -0.18 -23.39 0.93
CA GLY A 391 -0.82 -23.61 2.22
C GLY A 391 0.20 -23.73 3.35
N GLU A 392 -0.28 -23.85 4.58
CA GLU A 392 0.54 -23.92 5.80
C GLU A 392 1.49 -25.13 5.85
N HIS A 393 1.33 -26.09 4.94
CA HIS A 393 2.23 -27.24 4.79
C HIS A 393 3.59 -26.87 4.16
N LEU A 394 3.73 -25.67 3.60
CA LEU A 394 4.96 -25.20 2.97
C LEU A 394 5.77 -24.34 3.93
N GLU A 395 7.08 -24.61 3.99
CA GLU A 395 8.03 -23.78 4.70
C GLU A 395 8.32 -22.49 3.93
N ASP A 396 8.57 -21.43 4.68
CA ASP A 396 9.02 -20.14 4.17
C ASP A 396 10.34 -20.29 3.39
N GLY A 397 10.40 -19.75 2.18
CA GLY A 397 11.57 -19.91 1.32
C GLY A 397 11.61 -18.91 0.18
N ASP A 398 12.81 -18.64 -0.34
CA ASP A 398 13.02 -17.86 -1.55
C ASP A 398 13.74 -18.73 -2.58
N TYR A 399 13.09 -18.95 -3.72
CA TYR A 399 13.55 -19.83 -4.80
C TYR A 399 13.78 -19.01 -6.06
N GLU A 400 14.28 -19.62 -7.14
CA GLU A 400 14.62 -18.89 -8.36
C GLU A 400 13.42 -18.11 -8.94
N PHE A 401 12.27 -18.77 -9.09
CA PHE A 401 11.10 -18.22 -9.78
C PHE A 401 9.92 -17.87 -8.86
N TYR A 402 9.97 -18.26 -7.59
CA TYR A 402 8.91 -18.03 -6.62
C TYR A 402 9.47 -17.89 -5.21
N ALA A 403 8.64 -17.44 -4.28
CA ALA A 403 8.89 -17.49 -2.85
C ALA A 403 7.67 -18.07 -2.14
N VAL A 404 7.86 -18.59 -0.94
CA VAL A 404 6.77 -18.99 -0.03
C VAL A 404 6.84 -18.10 1.20
N LYS A 405 5.70 -17.51 1.55
CA LYS A 405 5.53 -16.67 2.74
C LYS A 405 4.22 -16.99 3.44
N ASP A 406 4.31 -17.49 4.67
CA ASP A 406 3.15 -17.89 5.48
C ASP A 406 2.21 -18.84 4.71
N GLY A 407 2.79 -19.80 3.98
CA GLY A 407 2.06 -20.74 3.13
C GLY A 407 1.53 -20.16 1.81
N ILE A 408 1.73 -18.87 1.52
CA ILE A 408 1.34 -18.23 0.26
C ILE A 408 2.48 -18.36 -0.75
N VAL A 409 2.20 -18.96 -1.91
CA VAL A 409 3.17 -19.02 -3.01
C VAL A 409 3.14 -17.71 -3.80
N VAL A 410 4.27 -17.02 -3.88
CA VAL A 410 4.42 -15.78 -4.66
C VAL A 410 5.31 -16.03 -5.87
N ILE A 411 4.70 -16.14 -7.05
CA ILE A 411 5.44 -16.23 -8.31
C ILE A 411 6.01 -14.85 -8.65
N LYS A 412 7.33 -14.79 -8.89
CA LYS A 412 8.06 -13.54 -9.11
C LYS A 412 7.70 -12.90 -10.45
N LYS A 413 7.80 -11.57 -10.52
CA LYS A 413 7.61 -10.81 -11.76
C LYS A 413 8.43 -11.39 -12.91
N ASP A 414 7.83 -11.47 -14.10
CA ASP A 414 8.46 -11.94 -15.34
C ASP A 414 8.97 -13.40 -15.27
N ALA A 415 8.62 -14.16 -14.22
CA ALA A 415 9.03 -15.54 -14.05
C ALA A 415 8.42 -16.46 -15.11
N VAL A 416 9.17 -17.51 -15.47
CA VAL A 416 8.76 -18.53 -16.42
C VAL A 416 8.65 -19.86 -15.68
N ILE A 417 7.43 -20.38 -15.55
CA ILE A 417 7.18 -21.70 -14.96
C ILE A 417 6.89 -22.65 -16.11
N VAL A 418 7.72 -23.68 -16.28
CA VAL A 418 7.61 -24.61 -17.41
C VAL A 418 6.43 -25.56 -17.27
N ASP A 419 6.00 -26.15 -18.38
CA ASP A 419 4.88 -27.08 -18.42
C ASP A 419 5.05 -28.25 -17.42
N GLY A 420 3.96 -28.63 -16.77
CA GLY A 420 3.90 -29.75 -15.81
C GLY A 420 4.57 -29.49 -14.46
N THR A 421 5.08 -28.29 -14.20
CA THR A 421 5.73 -27.97 -12.90
C THR A 421 4.73 -28.11 -11.75
N VAL A 422 5.17 -28.69 -10.63
CA VAL A 422 4.42 -28.76 -9.37
C VAL A 422 5.17 -27.95 -8.31
N ILE A 423 4.48 -26.97 -7.73
CA ILE A 423 4.94 -26.17 -6.59
C ILE A 423 3.94 -26.40 -5.45
N GLY A 424 4.42 -26.96 -4.34
CA GLY A 424 3.59 -27.29 -3.19
C GLY A 424 3.38 -28.78 -3.00
#